data_AF-A0A532UUH7-F1
#
_entry.id   AF-A0A532UUH7-F1
#
_cell.length_a   1.000
_cell.length_b   1.000
_cell.length_c   1.000
_cell.angle_alpha   90.00
_cell.angle_beta   90.00
_cell.angle_gamma   90.00
#
_symmetry.space_group_name_H-M   'P 1'
#
loop_
_entity.id
_entity.type
_entity.pdbx_description
1 polymer ?
#
loop_
_entity_poly.entity_id
_entity_poly.type
_entity_poly.pdbx_seq_one_letter_code
_entity_poly.pdbx_strand_id
1 'polypeptide(L)' 'MNFHSSSYAWLVVSGKDKAKFQGIGTMNGSGEYKFRIWDGDGDPDTFRTKIWTENGGEVVVYDNGRRKGGAAYGEML' A
#
# COMPACT_ATOMS: atom_id res chain seq x y z
N MET A 1 12.01 8.60 3.70
CA MET A 1 11.72 7.97 2.39
C MET A 1 10.99 9.01 1.54
N ASN A 2 11.54 9.41 0.40
CA ASN A 2 10.90 10.38 -0.50
C ASN A 2 10.15 9.62 -1.59
N PHE A 3 8.81 9.67 -1.55
CA PHE A 3 7.94 9.02 -2.52
C PHE A 3 7.22 10.08 -3.35
N HIS A 4 7.29 9.97 -4.68
CA HIS A 4 6.65 10.91 -5.60
C HIS A 4 5.64 10.17 -6.47
N SER A 5 4.37 10.57 -6.38
CA SER A 5 3.30 9.99 -7.21
C SER A 5 3.41 10.51 -8.63
N SER A 6 3.68 9.62 -9.59
CA SER A 6 3.88 9.97 -11.01
C SER A 6 2.63 9.74 -11.86
N SER A 7 1.66 8.93 -11.41
CA SER A 7 0.36 8.77 -12.08
C SER A 7 -0.79 8.36 -11.14
N TYR A 8 -2.00 8.78 -11.50
CA TYR A 8 -3.26 8.48 -10.80
C TYR A 8 -3.84 7.15 -11.32
N ALA A 9 -4.20 6.20 -10.45
CA ALA A 9 -4.90 4.98 -10.87
C ALA A 9 -6.40 5.03 -10.55
N TRP A 10 -6.79 5.23 -9.28
CA TRP A 10 -8.20 5.45 -8.88
C TRP A 10 -8.36 5.82 -7.40
N LEU A 11 -9.36 6.66 -7.11
CA LEU A 11 -9.88 6.94 -5.77
C LEU A 11 -11.26 6.29 -5.63
N VAL A 12 -11.44 5.43 -4.63
CA VAL A 12 -12.75 4.91 -4.25
C VAL A 12 -13.06 5.37 -2.83
N VAL A 13 -14.13 6.12 -2.69
CA VAL A 13 -14.73 6.45 -1.39
C VAL A 13 -15.89 5.48 -1.18
N SER A 14 -15.90 4.78 -0.05
CA SER A 14 -16.96 3.84 0.31
C SER A 14 -17.56 4.23 1.65
N GLY A 15 -18.82 4.68 1.66
CA GLY A 15 -19.43 5.23 2.87
C GLY A 15 -18.98 6.66 3.18
N LYS A 16 -19.27 7.13 4.40
CA LYS A 16 -18.79 8.43 4.89
C LYS A 16 -17.42 8.35 5.55
N ASP A 17 -16.99 7.13 5.85
CA ASP A 17 -15.95 6.84 6.84
C ASP A 17 -14.73 6.15 6.24
N LYS A 18 -14.72 5.79 4.96
CA LYS A 18 -13.60 5.03 4.37
C LYS A 18 -13.24 5.53 2.98
N ALA A 19 -11.95 5.80 2.79
CA ALA A 19 -11.38 6.09 1.49
C ALA A 19 -10.24 5.12 1.16
N LYS A 20 -10.17 4.74 -0.11
CA LYS A 20 -9.07 3.96 -0.66
C LYS A 20 -8.53 4.69 -1.88
N PHE A 21 -7.22 4.93 -1.87
CA PHE A 21 -6.53 5.54 -2.98
C PHE A 21 -5.42 4.62 -3.46
N GLN A 22 -5.36 4.36 -4.76
CA GLN A 22 -4.33 3.54 -5.39
C GLN A 22 -3.69 4.30 -6.54
N GLY A 23 -2.38 4.10 -6.71
CA GLY A 23 -1.63 4.70 -7.80
C GLY A 23 -0.29 4.03 -8.04
N ILE A 24 0.47 4.66 -8.93
CA ILE A 24 1.86 4.30 -9.25
C ILE A 24 2.73 5.52 -8.94
N GLY A 25 3.88 5.28 -8.32
CA GLY A 25 4.85 6.32 -8.03
C GLY A 25 6.28 5.81 -8.13
N THR A 26 7.20 6.76 -8.00
CA THR A 26 8.65 6.53 -7.99
C THR A 26 9.17 6.70 -6.56
N MET A 27 10.21 5.95 -6.22
CA MET A 27 10.93 6.15 -4.97
C MET A 27 12.24 6.87 -5.29
N ASN A 28 12.47 8.04 -4.68
CA ASN A 28 13.63 8.88 -4.96
C ASN A 28 13.84 9.17 -6.47
N GLY A 29 12.76 9.32 -7.24
CA GLY A 29 12.83 9.64 -8.68
C GLY A 29 13.17 8.48 -9.60
N SER A 30 13.18 7.24 -9.10
CA SER A 30 13.43 6.03 -9.91
C SER A 30 12.49 4.89 -9.54
N GLY A 31 12.37 3.92 -10.44
CA GLY A 31 11.56 2.71 -10.30
C GLY A 31 10.06 2.95 -10.43
N GLU A 32 9.32 1.87 -10.61
CA GLU A 32 7.86 1.87 -10.65
C GLU A 32 7.32 1.09 -9.45
N TYR A 33 6.55 1.77 -8.60
CA TYR A 33 5.99 1.20 -7.39
C TYR A 33 4.50 1.42 -7.37
N LYS A 34 3.75 0.38 -7.04
CA LYS A 34 2.33 0.49 -6.75
C LYS A 34 2.18 0.89 -5.29
N PHE A 35 1.22 1.77 -5.01
CA PHE A 35 0.88 2.15 -3.66
C PHE A 35 -0.62 2.12 -3.44
N ARG A 36 -1.03 1.86 -2.20
CA ARG A 36 -2.42 1.94 -1.76
C ARG A 36 -2.47 2.57 -0.37
N ILE A 37 -3.37 3.53 -0.23
CA ILE A 37 -3.70 4.20 1.02
C ILE A 37 -5.12 3.78 1.41
N TRP A 38 -5.30 3.50 2.70
CA TRP A 38 -6.59 3.35 3.33
C TRP A 38 -6.71 4.40 4.42
N ASP A 39 -7.80 5.13 4.37
CA ASP A 39 -8.22 6.06 5.39
C ASP A 39 -9.55 5.57 5.97
N GLY A 40 -9.66 5.62 7.29
CA GLY A 40 -10.80 5.13 8.05
C GLY A 40 -11.11 6.10 9.18
N ASP A 41 -12.20 6.83 9.05
CA ASP A 41 -12.80 7.72 10.05
C ASP A 41 -13.52 6.86 11.11
N GLY A 42 -13.17 7.04 12.38
CA GLY A 42 -13.65 6.22 13.49
C GLY A 42 -13.16 6.70 14.85
N ASP A 43 -13.31 5.88 15.89
CA ASP A 43 -12.80 6.20 17.23
C ASP A 43 -11.96 5.02 17.77
N PRO A 44 -10.64 4.99 17.50
CA PRO A 44 -9.82 6.01 16.83
C PRO A 44 -9.79 5.89 15.29
N ASP A 45 -9.41 6.97 14.61
CA ASP A 45 -9.10 6.99 13.18
C ASP A 45 -7.97 6.02 12.82
N THR A 46 -8.00 5.53 11.57
CA THR A 46 -6.99 4.60 11.04
C THR A 46 -6.42 5.06 9.71
N PHE A 47 -5.09 5.01 9.59
CA PHE A 47 -4.39 5.32 8.35
C PHE A 47 -3.37 4.23 8.01
N ARG A 48 -3.54 3.60 6.84
CA ARG A 48 -2.61 2.59 6.31
C ARG A 48 -2.06 3.02 4.97
N THR A 49 -0.77 2.81 4.77
CA THR A 49 -0.10 2.93 3.48
C THR A 49 0.67 1.64 3.20
N LYS A 50 0.47 1.09 2.00
CA LYS A 50 1.23 -0.04 1.46
C LYS A 50 1.87 0.36 0.14
N ILE A 51 3.12 -0.01 -0.06
CA ILE A 51 3.89 0.17 -1.30
C ILE A 51 4.49 -1.19 -1.68
N TRP A 52 4.39 -1.56 -2.95
CA TRP A 52 4.90 -2.84 -3.46
C TRP A 52 5.34 -2.71 -4.92
N THR A 53 6.11 -3.69 -5.37
CA THR A 53 6.39 -3.92 -6.79
C THR A 53 5.75 -5.22 -7.25
N GLU A 54 5.52 -5.36 -8.54
CA GLU A 54 5.08 -6.62 -9.16
C GLU A 54 6.12 -7.07 -10.17
N ASN A 55 6.88 -8.12 -9.84
CA ASN A 55 7.85 -8.73 -10.75
C ASN A 55 7.71 -10.26 -10.65
N GLY A 56 6.76 -10.82 -11.39
CA GLY A 56 6.36 -12.23 -11.26
C GLY A 56 5.60 -12.56 -9.97
N GLY A 57 5.37 -11.58 -9.09
CA GLY A 57 4.65 -11.69 -7.83
C GLY A 57 4.69 -10.37 -7.05
N GLU A 58 3.83 -10.24 -6.03
CA GLU A 58 3.78 -9.05 -5.18
C GLU A 58 4.95 -9.03 -4.17
N VAL A 59 5.82 -8.02 -4.27
CA VAL A 59 6.91 -7.81 -3.30
C VAL A 59 6.64 -6.54 -2.51
N VAL A 60 6.30 -6.70 -1.23
CA VAL A 60 6.00 -5.57 -0.34
C VAL A 60 7.29 -4.83 0.02
N VAL A 61 7.34 -3.55 -0.35
CA VAL A 61 8.45 -2.64 -0.04
C VAL A 61 8.20 -1.91 1.28
N TYR A 62 6.93 -1.53 1.52
CA TYR A 62 6.51 -0.86 2.75
C TYR A 62 5.06 -1.19 3.08
N ASP A 63 4.75 -1.38 4.36
CA ASP A 63 3.38 -1.52 4.86
C ASP A 63 3.36 -1.19 6.37
N ASN A 64 2.64 -0.14 6.76
CA ASN A 64 2.51 0.24 8.18
C ASN A 64 1.32 -0.41 8.89
N GLY A 65 0.46 -1.12 8.16
CA GLY A 65 -0.70 -1.82 8.70
C GLY A 65 -0.53 -3.34 8.79
N ARG A 66 0.61 -3.86 8.34
CA ARG A 66 0.97 -5.28 8.52
C ARG A 66 1.59 -5.42 9.91
N ARG A 67 1.00 -6.24 10.79
CA ARG A 67 1.73 -6.75 11.97
C ARG A 67 3.05 -7.32 11.46
N LYS A 68 4.19 -6.80 11.94
CA LYS A 68 5.50 -7.37 11.63
C LYS A 68 5.60 -8.75 12.30
N GLY A 69 5.13 -9.80 11.64
CA GLY A 69 5.18 -11.16 12.14
C GLY A 69 4.39 -12.11 11.26
N GLY A 70 5.09 -12.97 10.52
CA GLY A 70 4.52 -14.02 9.69
C GLY A 70 5.41 -14.34 8.50
N ALA A 71 6.61 -14.84 8.77
CA ALA A 71 7.30 -15.66 7.78
C ALA A 71 6.41 -16.88 7.52
N ALA A 72 5.95 -17.04 6.28
CA ALA A 72 5.40 -18.30 5.80
C ALA A 72 6.29 -18.75 4.65
N TYR A 73 7.54 -19.09 4.99
CA TYR A 73 8.32 -20.01 4.19
C TYR A 73 7.86 -21.42 4.57
N GLY A 74 7.21 -22.09 3.63
CA GLY A 74 7.15 -23.55 3.47
C GLY A 74 6.63 -24.38 4.65
N GLU A 75 5.35 -24.74 4.60
CA GLU A 75 4.97 -26.14 4.79
C GLU A 75 3.95 -26.51 3.70
N MET A 76 4.42 -27.28 2.72
CA MET A 76 3.59 -28.06 1.81
C MET A 76 4.25 -29.44 1.72
N LEU A 77 3.77 -30.32 2.61
CA LEU A 77 4.04 -31.77 2.76
C LEU A 77 5.49 -32.22 3.04
#